data_AF-A0A7N2MU85-F1
#
_entry.id   AF-A0A7N2MU85-F1
#
_cell.length_a   1.000
_cell.length_b   1.000
_cell.length_c   1.000
_cell.angle_alpha   90.00
_cell.angle_beta   90.00
_cell.angle_gamma   90.00
#
_symmetry.space_group_name_H-M   'P 1'
#
loop_
_entity.id
_entity.type
_entity.pdbx_description
1 polymer ?
#
loop_
_entity_poly.entity_id
_entity_poly.type
_entity_poly.pdbx_seq_one_letter_code
_entity_poly.pdbx_strand_id
1 'polypeptide(L)'
;MAHSAKLVIALLHIFAWSFLGILEMSNGTETVIYCLRSIKESLEDPYNYLKYSWNFSNNREGFICEFVGVECWHSDESKVLNIRLSDMGLKGHFPREIEN
;
A
#
# COMPACT_ATOMS: atom_id res chain seq x y z
N MET A 1 -32.49 1.52 -37.59
CA MET A 1 -31.02 1.74 -37.52
C MET A 1 -30.61 2.74 -36.44
N ALA A 2 -31.23 3.92 -36.33
CA ALA A 2 -30.88 4.91 -35.30
C ALA A 2 -31.20 4.51 -33.84
N HIS A 3 -32.27 3.75 -33.61
CA HIS A 3 -32.66 3.30 -32.26
C HIS A 3 -31.69 2.25 -31.70
N SER A 4 -31.21 1.36 -32.57
CA SER A 4 -30.19 0.35 -32.29
C SER A 4 -28.86 0.99 -31.89
N ALA A 5 -28.45 2.06 -32.60
CA ALA A 5 -27.21 2.79 -32.30
C ALA A 5 -27.25 3.52 -30.95
N LYS A 6 -28.38 4.13 -30.58
CA LYS A 6 -28.55 4.78 -29.27
C LYS A 6 -28.45 3.79 -28.11
N LEU A 7 -29.00 2.58 -28.30
CA LEU A 7 -28.93 1.52 -27.30
C LEU A 7 -27.49 1.02 -27.09
N VAL A 8 -26.75 0.83 -28.18
CA VAL A 8 -25.33 0.43 -28.14
C VAL A 8 -24.49 1.50 -27.43
N ILE A 9 -24.70 2.79 -27.73
CA ILE A 9 -23.99 3.89 -27.08
C ILE A 9 -24.29 3.92 -25.58
N ALA A 10 -25.56 3.78 -25.18
CA ALA A 10 -25.94 3.74 -23.76
C ALA A 10 -25.28 2.58 -23.01
N LEU A 11 -25.24 1.38 -23.62
CA LEU A 11 -24.59 0.21 -23.04
C LEU A 11 -23.06 0.40 -22.90
N LEU A 12 -22.41 1.03 -23.88
CA LEU A 12 -20.98 1.35 -23.81
C LEU A 12 -20.67 2.35 -22.69
N HIS A 13 -21.51 3.38 -22.50
CA HIS A 13 -21.34 4.34 -21.41
C HIS A 13 -21.53 3.69 -20.03
N ILE A 14 -22.54 2.84 -19.87
CA ILE A 14 -22.76 2.10 -18.62
C ILE A 14 -21.57 1.19 -18.31
N PHE A 15 -21.07 0.46 -19.31
CA PHE A 15 -19.91 -0.41 -19.14
C PHE A 15 -18.65 0.39 -18.80
N ALA A 16 -18.42 1.52 -19.47
CA ALA A 16 -17.28 2.40 -19.21
C ALA A 16 -17.30 3.01 -17.80
N TRP A 17 -18.46 3.49 -17.34
CA TRP A 17 -18.62 4.02 -15.97
C TRP A 17 -18.51 2.94 -14.90
N SER A 18 -19.01 1.73 -15.19
CA SER A 18 -18.85 0.57 -14.28
C SER A 18 -17.39 0.13 -14.18
N PHE A 19 -16.65 0.20 -15.29
CA PHE A 19 -15.23 -0.17 -15.34
C PHE A 19 -14.32 0.86 -14.65
N LEU A 20 -14.64 2.15 -14.79
CA LEU A 20 -13.91 3.24 -14.10
C LEU A 20 -14.00 3.13 -12.58
N GLY A 21 -15.16 2.74 -12.02
CA GLY A 21 -15.31 2.56 -10.57
C GLY A 21 -14.50 1.41 -9.96
N ILE A 22 -14.08 0.41 -10.77
CA ILE A 22 -13.25 -0.71 -10.31
C ILE A 22 -11.78 -0.32 -10.20
N LEU A 23 -11.31 0.62 -11.03
CA LEU A 23 -9.91 1.07 -11.05
C LEU A 23 -9.51 1.93 -9.85
N GLU A 24 -10.48 2.51 -9.12
CA GLU A 24 -10.22 3.38 -7.96
C GLU A 24 -9.93 2.61 -6.64
N MET A 25 -10.08 1.28 -6.61
CA MET A 25 -10.09 0.51 -5.35
C MET A 25 -8.74 -0.08 -4.89
N SER A 26 -7.60 0.11 -5.56
CA SER A 26 -6.36 -0.64 -5.21
C SER A 26 -5.08 0.14 -4.90
N ASN A 27 -5.10 1.48 -4.82
CA ASN A 27 -3.85 2.23 -4.65
C ASN A 27 -3.33 2.35 -3.20
N GLY A 28 -4.20 2.23 -2.19
CA GLY A 28 -3.81 2.49 -0.80
C GLY A 28 -2.74 1.51 -0.30
N THR A 29 -3.01 0.21 -0.39
CA THR A 29 -2.09 -0.84 0.08
C THR A 29 -0.77 -0.86 -0.68
N GLU A 30 -0.79 -0.71 -2.01
CA GLU A 30 0.44 -0.68 -2.81
C GLU A 30 1.32 0.52 -2.45
N THR A 31 0.69 1.68 -2.22
CA THR A 31 1.39 2.90 -1.81
C THR A 31 1.99 2.75 -0.41
N VAL A 32 1.28 2.12 0.53
CA VAL A 32 1.81 1.81 1.87
C VAL A 32 3.00 0.84 1.79
N ILE A 33 2.88 -0.23 0.99
CA ILE A 33 3.98 -1.19 0.79
C ILE A 33 5.20 -0.49 0.19
N TYR A 34 5.00 0.41 -0.78
CA TYR A 34 6.07 1.21 -1.35
C TYR A 34 6.74 2.10 -0.30
N CYS A 35 5.96 2.82 0.52
CA CYS A 35 6.49 3.67 1.60
C CYS A 35 7.35 2.87 2.59
N LEU A 36 6.84 1.75 3.09
CA LEU A 36 7.60 0.88 3.99
C LEU A 36 8.86 0.30 3.33
N ARG A 37 8.78 -0.07 2.04
CA ARG A 37 9.96 -0.53 1.31
C ARG A 37 11.04 0.54 1.22
N SER A 38 10.65 1.78 0.88
CA SER A 38 11.57 2.92 0.82
C SER A 38 12.23 3.19 2.17
N ILE A 39 11.49 3.10 3.29
CA ILE A 39 12.09 3.20 4.63
C ILE A 39 13.17 2.13 4.84
N LYS A 40 12.84 0.86 4.56
CA LYS A 40 13.78 -0.26 4.73
C LYS A 40 15.04 -0.10 3.89
N GLU A 41 14.92 0.42 2.67
CA GLU A 41 16.04 0.62 1.75
C GLU A 41 16.89 1.86 2.10
N SER A 42 16.28 2.89 2.69
CA SER A 42 16.95 4.15 3.07
C SER A 42 17.75 4.08 4.37
N LEU A 43 17.38 3.17 5.28
CA LEU A 43 17.98 3.05 6.60
C LEU A 43 18.98 1.89 6.65
N GLU A 44 20.15 2.16 7.20
CA GLU A 44 21.05 1.11 7.66
C GLU A 44 20.45 0.47 8.92
N ASP A 45 20.44 -0.86 8.96
CA ASP A 45 19.88 -1.67 10.04
C ASP A 45 20.98 -2.56 10.66
N PRO A 46 21.86 -2.02 11.52
CA PRO A 46 23.05 -2.73 12.02
C PRO A 46 22.72 -4.00 12.80
N TYR A 47 21.52 -4.06 13.39
CA TYR A 47 21.06 -5.14 14.23
C TYR A 47 20.03 -6.05 13.54
N ASN A 48 19.74 -5.80 12.25
CA ASN A 48 18.86 -6.60 11.40
C ASN A 48 17.39 -6.68 11.85
N TYR A 49 16.89 -5.70 12.61
CA TYR A 49 15.48 -5.67 13.05
C TYR A 49 14.50 -5.63 11.87
N LEU A 50 14.69 -4.67 10.95
CA LEU A 50 13.86 -4.51 9.75
C LEU A 50 14.15 -5.62 8.74
N LYS A 51 15.41 -6.05 8.63
CA LYS A 51 15.81 -7.11 7.71
C LYS A 51 15.02 -8.40 7.95
N TYR A 52 14.91 -8.84 9.20
CA TYR A 52 14.24 -10.09 9.55
C TYR A 52 12.72 -9.98 9.59
N SER A 53 12.18 -8.82 9.97
CA SER A 53 10.73 -8.68 10.15
C SER A 53 9.99 -8.17 8.92
N TRP A 54 10.54 -7.19 8.20
CA TRP A 54 9.85 -6.53 7.09
C TRP A 54 9.98 -7.37 5.81
N ASN A 55 9.19 -8.43 5.71
CA ASN A 55 9.19 -9.32 4.55
C ASN A 55 8.07 -8.98 3.57
N PHE A 56 8.44 -8.36 2.44
CA PHE A 56 7.53 -7.96 1.37
C PHE A 56 7.23 -9.06 0.34
N SER A 57 7.58 -10.33 0.60
CA SER A 57 7.22 -11.45 -0.28
C SER A 57 5.79 -11.97 -0.04
N ASN A 58 5.16 -11.59 1.07
CA ASN A 58 3.80 -11.96 1.41
C ASN A 58 2.81 -11.01 0.72
N ASN A 59 1.69 -11.54 0.23
CA ASN A 59 0.63 -10.81 -0.46
C ASN A 59 -0.74 -10.93 0.23
N ARG A 60 -0.79 -11.53 1.43
CA ARG A 60 -2.00 -11.61 2.24
C ARG A 60 -2.34 -10.24 2.82
N GLU A 61 -3.61 -9.85 2.80
CA GLU A 61 -4.04 -8.61 3.45
C GLU A 61 -3.63 -8.55 4.93
N GLY A 62 -3.21 -7.37 5.40
CA GLY A 62 -2.78 -7.16 6.79
C GLY A 62 -1.36 -7.65 7.13
N PHE A 63 -0.63 -8.32 6.23
CA PHE A 63 0.69 -8.89 6.55
C PHE A 63 1.71 -7.86 7.05
N ILE A 64 1.60 -6.60 6.62
CA ILE A 64 2.47 -5.51 7.06
C ILE A 64 2.26 -5.15 8.53
N CYS A 65 1.12 -5.51 9.12
CA CYS A 65 0.81 -5.25 10.53
C CYS A 65 1.55 -6.21 11.47
N GLU A 66 2.16 -7.27 10.93
CA GLU A 66 3.05 -8.17 11.65
C GLU A 66 4.50 -7.64 11.70
N PHE A 67 4.78 -6.54 11.00
CA PHE A 67 6.12 -5.96 10.96
C PHE A 67 6.48 -5.30 12.30
N VAL A 68 7.72 -5.49 12.73
CA VAL A 68 8.26 -4.86 13.93
C VAL A 68 8.18 -3.34 13.77
N GLY A 69 7.62 -2.70 14.79
CA GLY A 69 7.42 -1.26 14.80
C GLY A 69 6.26 -0.76 13.95
N VAL A 70 5.51 -1.59 13.21
CA VAL A 70 4.31 -1.17 12.49
C VAL A 70 3.07 -1.45 13.34
N GLU A 71 2.23 -0.44 13.51
CA GLU A 71 0.94 -0.52 14.18
C GLU A 71 -0.15 -0.20 13.15
N CYS A 72 -1.14 -1.06 12.99
CA CYS A 72 -2.27 -0.86 12.08
C CYS A 72 -3.55 -0.50 12.83
N TRP A 73 -4.53 0.05 12.11
CA TRP A 73 -5.87 0.27 12.65
C TRP A 73 -6.53 -1.04 13.10
N HIS A 74 -6.44 -2.06 12.25
CA HIS A 74 -6.85 -3.44 12.52
C HIS A 74 -5.77 -4.39 12.01
N SER A 75 -5.60 -5.55 12.65
CA SER A 75 -4.51 -6.50 12.32
C SER A 75 -4.66 -7.17 10.96
N ASP A 76 -5.87 -7.20 10.43
CA ASP A 76 -6.27 -7.81 9.15
C ASP A 76 -6.43 -6.78 8.03
N GLU A 77 -6.17 -5.50 8.29
CA GLU A 77 -6.22 -4.42 7.29
C GLU A 77 -4.82 -3.89 7.01
N SER A 78 -4.48 -3.66 5.74
CA SER A 78 -3.20 -3.04 5.35
C SER A 78 -3.16 -1.52 5.59
N LYS A 79 -3.77 -1.05 6.69
CA LYS A 79 -3.92 0.37 7.05
C LYS A 79 -3.06 0.70 8.26
N VAL A 80 -1.88 1.27 8.00
CA VAL A 80 -0.93 1.68 9.04
C VAL A 80 -1.48 2.86 9.83
N LEU A 81 -1.40 2.77 11.15
CA LEU A 81 -1.70 3.81 12.13
C LEU A 81 -0.42 4.50 12.61
N ASN A 82 0.59 3.74 13.04
CA ASN A 82 1.87 4.29 13.51
C ASN A 82 3.06 3.47 13.03
N ILE A 83 4.22 4.12 12.90
CA ILE A 83 5.52 3.46 12.72
C ILE A 83 6.46 3.89 13.87
N ARG A 84 6.95 2.91 14.63
CA ARG A 84 7.79 3.08 15.83
C ARG A 84 9.16 2.43 15.58
N LEU A 85 10.11 3.24 15.13
CA LEU A 85 11.49 2.80 14.86
C LEU A 85 12.50 3.26 15.92
N SER A 86 12.00 3.91 16.98
CA SER A 86 12.82 4.38 18.09
C SER A 86 13.60 3.23 18.73
N ASP A 87 14.80 3.54 19.23
CA ASP A 87 15.67 2.60 19.95
C ASP A 87 16.16 1.36 19.18
N MET A 88 15.93 1.29 17.86
CA MET A 88 16.40 0.20 17.00
C MET A 88 17.84 0.39 16.49
N GLY A 89 18.49 1.51 16.79
CA GLY A 89 19.86 1.80 16.35
C GLY A 89 20.04 1.98 14.84
N LEU A 90 18.93 2.26 14.12
CA LEU A 90 18.94 2.52 12.68
C LEU A 90 19.76 3.78 12.37
N LYS A 91 20.41 3.80 11.20
CA LYS A 91 21.20 4.94 10.73
C LYS A 91 20.77 5.34 9.31
N GLY A 92 21.15 6.54 8.90
CA GLY A 92 20.79 7.07 7.58
C GLY A 92 19.71 8.14 7.67
N HIS A 93 19.08 8.42 6.54
CA HIS A 93 18.05 9.45 6.41
C HIS A 93 16.75 8.80 5.97
N PHE A 94 15.62 9.32 6.45
CA PHE A 94 14.33 8.92 5.92
C PHE A 94 14.21 9.27 4.43
N PRO A 95 13.47 8.46 3.64
CA PRO A 95 13.14 8.79 2.26
C PRO A 95 12.37 10.11 2.21
N ARG A 96 12.51 10.85 1.11
CA ARG A 96 11.79 12.13 0.92
C ARG A 96 10.32 11.90 0.61
N GLU A 97 9.98 10.69 0.20
CA GLU A 97 8.69 10.26 -0.29
C GLU A 97 7.71 9.90 0.85
N ILE A 98 8.11 10.04 2.12
CA ILE A 98 7.20 9.89 3.26
C ILE A 98 6.37 11.16 3.40
N GLU A 99 5.08 11.04 3.10
CA GLU A 99 4.09 12.07 3.33
C GLU A 99 3.12 11.65 4.45
N ASN A 100 2.46 12.64 5.05
CA ASN A 100 1.56 12.49 6.20
C ASN A 100 0.11 12.25 5.77
#